data_AF-A0A971ZIN4-F1
#
_entry.id   AF-A0A971ZIN4-F1
#
_cell.length_a   1.000
_cell.length_b   1.000
_cell.length_c   1.000
_cell.angle_alpha   90.00
_cell.angle_beta   90.00
_cell.angle_gamma   90.00
#
_symmetry.space_group_name_H-M   'P 1'
#
loop_
_entity.id
_entity.type
_entity.pdbx_description
1 polymer ?
#
loop_
_entity_poly.entity_id
_entity_poly.type
_entity_poly.pdbx_seq_one_letter_code
_entity_poly.pdbx_strand_id
1 'polypeptide(L)'
;MNGKSLLSSFINTTIERWPMVLDSILSHLSISLMSLAIAVLIGVPLGIFITRHRKFASVIIKIASVFQTIPSVALLGFMIPFFGIGRKPAVIALTIYALLPILQNTYTG
;
A
#
# COMPACT_ATOMS: atom_id res chain seq x y z
N MET A 1 -9.34 -15.19 40.37
CA MET A 1 -8.26 -15.44 39.37
C MET A 1 -7.13 -14.49 39.66
N ASN A 2 -5.94 -15.01 40.01
CA ASN A 2 -4.82 -14.18 40.51
C ASN A 2 -4.11 -13.49 39.34
N GLY A 3 -3.81 -12.19 39.47
CA GLY A 3 -3.15 -11.40 38.42
C GLY A 3 -1.81 -11.97 37.93
N LYS A 4 -1.12 -12.78 38.75
CA LYS A 4 0.08 -13.53 38.37
C LYS A 4 -0.16 -14.57 37.27
N SER A 5 -1.35 -15.19 37.21
CA SER A 5 -1.71 -16.17 36.17
C SER A 5 -2.03 -15.52 34.82
N LEU A 6 -2.58 -14.30 34.82
CA LEU A 6 -2.82 -13.55 33.60
C LEU A 6 -1.50 -13.14 32.97
N LEU A 7 -0.58 -12.57 33.75
CA LEU A 7 0.76 -12.17 33.28
C LEU A 7 1.53 -13.32 32.63
N SER A 8 1.51 -14.52 33.22
CA SER A 8 2.17 -15.69 32.62
C SER A 8 1.49 -16.14 31.33
N SER A 9 0.15 -16.10 31.25
CA SER A 9 -0.58 -16.41 30.01
C SER A 9 -0.31 -15.39 28.89
N PHE A 10 -0.22 -14.10 29.22
CA PHE A 10 0.14 -13.06 28.25
C PHE A 10 1.57 -13.23 27.74
N ILE A 11 2.53 -13.48 28.63
CA ILE A 11 3.95 -13.68 28.28
C ILE A 11 4.09 -14.92 27.38
N ASN A 12 3.50 -16.04 27.76
CA ASN A 12 3.58 -17.27 26.96
C ASN A 12 2.92 -17.11 25.59
N THR A 13 1.73 -16.49 25.51
CA THR A 13 1.07 -16.22 24.22
C THR A 13 1.90 -15.31 23.32
N THR A 14 2.59 -14.32 23.92
CA THR A 14 3.44 -13.38 23.17
C THR A 14 4.67 -14.10 22.60
N ILE A 15 5.33 -14.94 23.42
CA ILE A 15 6.48 -15.73 22.99
C ILE A 15 6.09 -16.73 21.89
N GLU A 16 4.95 -17.41 22.04
CA GLU A 16 4.44 -18.37 21.06
C GLU A 16 4.04 -17.72 19.72
N ARG A 17 3.48 -16.50 19.75
CA ARG A 17 3.03 -15.78 18.54
C ARG A 17 4.11 -14.93 17.90
N TRP A 18 5.24 -14.69 18.56
CA TRP A 18 6.33 -13.87 18.04
C TRP A 18 6.82 -14.30 16.64
N PRO A 19 7.00 -15.61 16.34
CA PRO A 19 7.38 -16.03 15.00
C PRO A 19 6.33 -15.67 13.93
N MET A 20 5.04 -15.81 14.25
CA MET A 20 3.95 -15.47 13.32
C MET A 20 3.92 -13.97 12.98
N VAL A 21 4.26 -13.12 13.96
CA VAL A 21 4.36 -11.67 13.75
C VAL A 21 5.50 -11.35 12.80
N LEU A 22 6.66 -11.98 12.97
CA LEU A 22 7.80 -11.81 12.07
C LEU A 22 7.47 -12.23 10.63
N ASP A 23 6.85 -13.40 10.45
CA ASP A 23 6.43 -13.87 9.13
C ASP A 23 5.41 -12.93 8.48
N SER A 24 4.48 -12.39 9.27
CA SER A 24 3.48 -11.42 8.79
C SER A 24 4.13 -10.12 8.34
N ILE A 25 5.10 -9.61 9.10
CA ILE A 25 5.86 -8.40 8.73
C ILE A 25 6.65 -8.63 7.44
N LEU A 26 7.33 -9.78 7.31
CA LEU A 26 8.07 -10.11 6.09
C LEU A 26 7.14 -10.25 4.88
N SER A 27 5.98 -10.87 5.04
CA SER A 27 4.97 -10.95 3.99
C SER A 27 4.46 -9.56 3.60
N HIS A 28 4.17 -8.69 4.56
CA HIS A 28 3.71 -7.32 4.27
C HIS A 28 4.80 -6.53 3.56
N LEU A 29 6.06 -6.61 4.02
CA LEU A 29 7.20 -5.94 3.41
C LEU A 29 7.40 -6.38 1.96
N SER A 30 7.33 -7.68 1.68
CA SER A 30 7.41 -8.21 0.30
C SER A 30 6.34 -7.61 -0.61
N ILE A 31 5.08 -7.55 -0.15
CA ILE A 31 3.98 -6.97 -0.92
C ILE A 31 4.18 -5.47 -1.12
N SER A 32 4.58 -4.74 -0.08
CA SER A 32 4.85 -3.29 -0.16
C SER A 32 5.99 -2.98 -1.14
N LEU A 33 7.10 -3.70 -1.07
CA LEU A 33 8.25 -3.50 -1.98
C LEU A 33 7.89 -3.78 -3.44
N MET A 34 7.15 -4.86 -3.70
CA MET A 34 6.69 -5.18 -5.06
C MET A 34 5.76 -4.09 -5.60
N SER A 35 4.80 -3.63 -4.77
CA SER A 35 3.85 -2.58 -5.14
C SER A 35 4.56 -1.25 -5.43
N LEU A 36 5.56 -0.91 -4.60
CA LEU A 36 6.38 0.28 -4.75
C LEU A 36 7.24 0.21 -6.03
N ALA A 37 7.88 -0.92 -6.31
CA ALA A 37 8.67 -1.10 -7.52
C ALA A 37 7.82 -0.86 -8.78
N ILE A 38 6.61 -1.42 -8.84
CA ILE A 38 5.66 -1.19 -9.93
C ILE A 38 5.26 0.29 -9.98
N ALA A 39 4.96 0.90 -8.84
CA ALA A 39 4.56 2.30 -8.78
C ALA A 39 5.67 3.26 -9.23
N VAL A 40 6.94 2.96 -8.92
CA VAL A 40 8.09 3.74 -9.38
C VAL A 40 8.27 3.60 -10.90
N LEU A 41 8.20 2.37 -11.42
CA LEU A 41 8.32 2.09 -12.85
C LEU A 41 7.26 2.81 -13.69
N ILE A 42 6.09 3.07 -13.13
CA ILE A 42 5.00 3.80 -13.80
C ILE A 42 5.08 5.30 -13.49
N GLY A 43 5.15 5.64 -12.21
CA GLY A 43 5.02 6.99 -11.69
C GLY A 43 6.19 7.90 -12.04
N VAL A 44 7.42 7.39 -12.08
CA VAL A 44 8.60 8.22 -12.46
C VAL A 44 8.55 8.60 -13.95
N PRO A 45 8.37 7.67 -14.90
CA PRO A 45 8.23 8.05 -16.31
C PRO A 45 7.05 8.99 -16.58
N LEU A 46 5.89 8.71 -15.98
CA LEU A 46 4.72 9.59 -16.08
C LEU A 46 5.00 10.97 -15.47
N GLY A 47 5.63 11.02 -14.30
CA GLY A 47 6.02 12.24 -13.61
C GLY A 47 6.91 13.12 -14.48
N ILE A 48 7.97 12.54 -15.06
CA ILE A 48 8.88 13.25 -15.97
C ILE A 48 8.13 13.74 -17.23
N PHE A 49 7.24 12.92 -17.78
CA PHE A 49 6.45 13.29 -18.97
C PHE A 49 5.55 14.50 -18.70
N ILE A 50 4.87 14.53 -17.55
CA ILE A 50 3.95 15.63 -17.22
C ILE A 50 4.68 16.93 -16.85
N THR A 51 5.95 16.87 -16.42
CA THR A 51 6.79 18.06 -16.19
C THR A 51 6.91 18.91 -17.46
N ARG A 52 6.99 18.26 -18.64
CA ARG A 52 7.06 18.97 -19.93
C ARG A 52 5.70 19.44 -20.45
N HIS A 53 4.59 18.88 -19.94
CA HIS A 53 3.24 19.14 -20.43
C HIS A 53 2.26 19.53 -19.31
N ARG A 54 2.33 20.80 -18.85
CA ARG A 54 1.55 21.34 -17.72
C ARG A 54 0.03 21.10 -17.77
N LYS A 55 -0.59 21.07 -18.97
CA LYS A 55 -2.03 20.78 -19.11
C LYS A 55 -2.37 19.35 -18.67
N PHE A 56 -1.53 18.38 -19.01
CA PHE A 56 -1.71 16.98 -18.63
C PHE A 56 -1.36 16.74 -17.16
N ALA A 57 -0.41 17.50 -16.60
CA ALA A 57 -0.06 17.42 -15.18
C ALA A 57 -1.28 17.61 -14.26
N SER A 58 -2.09 18.65 -14.51
CA SER A 58 -3.28 18.90 -13.69
C SER A 58 -4.28 17.74 -13.74
N VAL A 59 -4.51 17.15 -14.92
CA VAL A 59 -5.47 16.04 -15.09
C VAL A 59 -4.95 14.78 -14.41
N ILE A 60 -3.71 14.38 -14.66
CA ILE A 60 -3.12 13.14 -14.13
C ILE A 60 -3.01 13.20 -12.61
N ILE A 61 -2.55 14.32 -12.05
CA ILE A 61 -2.46 14.51 -10.60
C ILE A 61 -3.85 14.48 -9.97
N LYS A 62 -4.86 15.15 -10.55
CA LYS A 62 -6.24 15.11 -10.05
C LYS A 62 -6.81 13.70 -10.03
N ILE A 63 -6.62 12.92 -11.10
CA ILE A 63 -7.07 11.53 -11.16
C ILE A 63 -6.41 10.70 -10.04
N ALA A 64 -5.09 10.81 -9.89
CA ALA A 64 -4.37 10.11 -8.84
C ALA A 64 -4.83 10.54 -7.42
N SER A 65 -5.17 11.82 -7.23
CA SER A 65 -5.75 12.32 -5.99
C SER A 65 -7.12 11.73 -5.69
N VAL A 66 -7.98 11.54 -6.68
CA VAL A 66 -9.30 10.90 -6.49
C VAL A 66 -9.15 9.47 -5.99
N PHE A 67 -8.19 8.70 -6.53
CA PHE A 67 -7.97 7.33 -6.02
C PHE A 67 -7.49 7.31 -4.57
N GLN A 68 -6.73 8.32 -4.12
CA GLN A 68 -6.28 8.40 -2.73
C GLN A 68 -7.36 8.79 -1.73
N THR A 69 -8.41 9.48 -2.17
CA THR A 69 -9.52 9.84 -1.28
C THR A 69 -10.49 8.68 -1.04
N ILE A 70 -10.49 7.67 -1.92
CA ILE A 70 -11.23 6.42 -1.69
C ILE A 70 -10.62 5.75 -0.46
N PRO A 71 -11.41 5.29 0.53
CA PRO A 71 -10.88 4.54 1.66
C PRO A 71 -10.36 3.18 1.21
N SER A 72 -9.21 2.76 1.74
CA SER A 72 -8.52 1.54 1.30
C SER A 72 -9.39 0.28 1.37
N VAL A 73 -10.22 0.18 2.40
CA VAL A 73 -11.18 -0.93 2.56
C VAL A 73 -12.21 -0.97 1.42
N ALA A 74 -12.69 0.18 0.94
CA ALA A 74 -13.64 0.23 -0.17
C ALA A 74 -12.96 -0.10 -1.51
N LEU A 75 -11.73 0.38 -1.73
CA LEU A 75 -10.95 0.03 -2.92
C LEU A 75 -10.66 -1.47 -2.98
N LEU A 76 -10.27 -2.07 -1.84
CA LEU A 76 -10.07 -3.52 -1.74
C LEU A 76 -11.37 -4.28 -2.00
N GLY A 77 -12.49 -3.85 -1.41
CA GLY A 77 -13.81 -4.43 -1.66
C GLY A 77 -14.22 -4.37 -3.14
N PHE A 78 -13.94 -3.25 -3.81
CA PHE A 78 -14.17 -3.08 -5.25
C PHE A 78 -13.32 -4.02 -6.12
N MET A 79 -12.14 -4.41 -5.66
CA MET A 79 -11.26 -5.34 -6.40
C MET A 79 -11.68 -6.82 -6.30
N ILE A 80 -12.47 -7.20 -5.28
CA ILE A 80 -12.90 -8.59 -5.05
C ILE A 80 -13.57 -9.24 -6.28
N PRO A 81 -14.56 -8.62 -6.97
CA PRO A 81 -15.20 -9.25 -8.13
C PRO A 81 -14.24 -9.48 -9.31
N PHE A 82 -13.15 -8.71 -9.41
CA PHE A 82 -12.22 -8.80 -10.54
C PHE A 82 -11.00 -9.68 -10.25
N PHE A 83 -10.47 -9.64 -9.03
CA PHE A 83 -9.20 -10.26 -8.67
C PHE A 83 -9.29 -11.24 -7.49
N GLY A 84 -10.49 -11.40 -6.90
CA GLY A 84 -10.70 -12.18 -5.69
C GLY A 84 -10.10 -11.51 -4.45
N ILE A 85 -9.94 -12.29 -3.38
CA ILE A 85 -9.34 -11.85 -2.11
C ILE A 85 -7.87 -12.29 -2.08
N GLY A 86 -6.97 -11.45 -1.57
CA GLY A 86 -5.59 -11.83 -1.26
C GLY A 86 -4.53 -10.83 -1.70
N ARG A 87 -3.34 -11.32 -2.06
CA ARG A 87 -2.17 -10.47 -2.36
C ARG A 87 -2.35 -9.62 -3.62
N LYS A 88 -2.98 -10.13 -4.68
CA LYS A 88 -3.16 -9.42 -5.95
C LYS A 88 -3.89 -8.08 -5.80
N PRO A 89 -5.11 -8.01 -5.22
CA PRO A 89 -5.80 -6.73 -5.03
C PRO A 89 -5.04 -5.80 -4.07
N ALA A 90 -4.33 -6.33 -3.07
CA ALA A 90 -3.49 -5.54 -2.19
C ALA A 90 -2.35 -4.84 -2.95
N VAL A 91 -1.68 -5.56 -3.85
CA VAL A 91 -0.60 -4.99 -4.67
C VAL A 91 -1.12 -3.89 -5.58
N ILE A 92 -2.25 -4.13 -6.27
CA ILE A 92 -2.87 -3.14 -7.16
C ILE A 92 -3.25 -1.89 -6.38
N ALA A 93 -3.91 -2.05 -5.23
CA ALA A 93 -4.31 -0.93 -4.38
C ALA A 93 -3.08 -0.13 -3.92
N LEU A 94 -2.07 -0.80 -3.35
CA LEU A 94 -0.85 -0.15 -2.86
C LEU A 94 -0.10 0.57 -3.98
N THR A 95 -0.04 -0.02 -5.18
CA THR A 95 0.53 0.66 -6.35
C THR A 95 -0.24 1.94 -6.68
N ILE A 96 -1.57 1.89 -6.76
CA ILE A 96 -2.41 3.07 -7.04
C ILE A 96 -2.18 4.16 -5.99
N TYR A 97 -2.15 3.81 -4.70
CA TYR A 97 -1.87 4.77 -3.64
C TYR A 97 -0.47 5.37 -3.73
N ALA A 98 0.54 4.58 -4.09
CA ALA A 98 1.91 5.06 -4.23
C ALA A 98 2.11 5.98 -5.46
N LEU A 99 1.23 5.92 -6.47
CA LEU A 99 1.39 6.73 -7.68
C LEU A 99 1.33 8.23 -7.43
N LEU A 100 0.36 8.74 -6.67
CA LEU A 100 0.24 10.20 -6.46
C LEU A 100 1.49 10.82 -5.81
N PRO A 101 2.03 10.34 -4.67
CA PRO A 101 3.20 10.94 -4.07
C PRO A 101 4.41 10.82 -4.98
N ILE A 102 4.58 9.71 -5.71
CA ILE A 102 5.66 9.55 -6.69
C ILE A 102 5.51 10.58 -7.82
N LEU A 103 4.31 10.72 -8.38
CA LEU A 103 4.01 11.69 -9.44
C LEU A 103 4.24 13.12 -8.97
N GLN A 104 3.76 13.48 -7.78
CA GLN A 104 3.95 14.81 -7.21
C GLN A 104 5.43 15.10 -6.98
N ASN A 105 6.16 14.20 -6.30
CA ASN A 105 7.58 14.37 -6.04
C ASN A 105 8.39 14.48 -7.34
N THR A 106 8.07 13.66 -8.36
CA THR A 106 8.76 13.69 -9.66
C THR A 106 8.42 14.94 -10.47
N TYR A 107 7.19 15.43 -10.39
CA TYR A 107 6.75 16.64 -11.09
C TYR A 107 7.30 17.91 -10.45
N THR A 108 7.37 17.96 -9.12
CA THR A 108 7.91 19.12 -8.40
C THR A 108 9.43 19.20 -8.45
N GLY A 109 10.11 18.05 -8.50
CA GLY A 109 11.57 17.95 -8.49
C GLY A 109 12.14 18.09 -7.10
#